data_AF-A0A5C8PA20-F1
#
_entry.id   AF-A0A5C8PA20-F1
#
_cell.length_a   1.000
_cell.length_b   1.000
_cell.length_c   1.000
_cell.angle_alpha   90.00
_cell.angle_beta   90.00
_cell.angle_gamma   90.00
#
_symmetry.space_group_name_H-M   'P 1'
#
loop_
_entity.id
_entity.type
_entity.pdbx_description
1 polymer ?
#
loop_
_entity_poly.entity_id
_entity_poly.type
_entity_poly.pdbx_seq_one_letter_code
_entity_poly.pdbx_strand_id
1 'polypeptide(L)' 'MSNFRQVDRQIDFLLPPSVDEWLPERHLARFVVEVIDRLDLSCMVKSYRGSGS' A
#
# COMPACT_ATOMS: atom_id res chain seq x y z
N MET A 1 11.06 2.63 -12.67
CA MET A 1 10.36 2.79 -11.37
C MET A 1 9.29 3.90 -11.37
N SER A 2 8.76 4.38 -12.51
CA SER A 2 7.84 5.55 -12.47
C SER A 2 6.36 5.23 -12.16
N ASN A 3 5.95 3.96 -12.21
CA ASN A 3 4.53 3.59 -12.14
C ASN A 3 4.08 3.11 -10.76
N PHE A 4 5.00 2.59 -9.93
CA PHE A 4 4.69 2.31 -8.53
C PHE A 4 4.81 3.59 -7.74
N ARG A 5 3.73 3.98 -7.06
CA ARG A 5 3.73 5.11 -6.13
C ARG A 5 3.66 4.56 -4.72
N GLN A 6 4.60 4.98 -3.88
CA GLN A 6 4.52 4.73 -2.45
C GLN A 6 3.29 5.46 -1.92
N VAL A 7 2.45 4.73 -1.19
CA VAL A 7 1.30 5.30 -0.49
C VAL A 7 1.64 5.35 0.99
N ASP A 8 1.57 6.53 1.56
CA ASP A 8 1.58 6.70 3.01
C ASP A 8 0.14 6.56 3.50
N ARG A 9 -0.09 5.53 4.31
CA ARG A 9 -1.42 5.14 4.81
C ARG A 9 -1.78 5.83 6.12
N GLN A 10 -0.84 6.59 6.70
CA GLN A 10 -1.03 7.41 7.89
C GLN A 10 -1.40 8.86 7.52
N ILE A 11 -1.41 9.20 6.22
CA ILE A 11 -1.87 10.50 5.76
C ILE A 11 -3.37 10.61 6.01
N ASP A 12 -3.73 11.61 6.83
CA ASP A 12 -5.11 12.03 6.97
C ASP A 12 -5.63 12.59 5.64
N PHE A 13 -6.82 12.15 5.28
CA PHE A 13 -7.47 12.63 4.06
C PHE A 13 -8.11 13.99 4.35
N LEU A 14 -8.00 14.91 3.40
CA LEU A 14 -8.58 16.25 3.52
C LEU A 14 -10.12 16.19 3.68
N LEU A 15 -10.75 15.16 3.12
CA LEU A 15 -12.18 14.92 3.18
C LEU A 15 -12.44 13.47 3.62
N PRO A 16 -13.48 13.23 4.43
CA PRO A 16 -13.86 11.87 4.81
C PRO A 16 -14.26 11.02 3.60
N PRO A 17 -14.09 9.69 3.71
CA PRO A 17 -13.51 8.98 4.84
C PRO A 17 -12.01 8.71 4.67
N SER A 18 -11.24 8.84 5.75
CA SER A 18 -9.82 8.44 5.77
C SER A 18 -9.66 6.92 5.88
N VAL A 19 -8.45 6.42 5.62
CA VAL A 19 -8.11 5.00 5.78
C VAL A 19 -8.37 4.53 7.22
N ASP A 20 -8.09 5.39 8.21
CA ASP A 20 -8.25 5.07 9.62
C ASP A 20 -9.73 4.93 10.05
N GLU A 21 -10.63 5.66 9.39
CA GLU A 21 -12.07 5.53 9.62
C GLU A 21 -12.64 4.25 8.99
N TRP A 22 -12.07 3.80 7.87
CA TRP A 22 -12.52 2.58 7.16
C TRP A 22 -11.90 1.29 7.67
N LEU A 23 -10.68 1.37 8.19
CA LEU A 23 -9.91 0.21 8.62
C LEU A 23 -9.54 0.39 10.09
N PRO A 24 -10.34 -0.15 11.04
CA PRO A 24 -9.98 -0.13 12.46
C PRO A 24 -8.57 -0.66 12.69
N GLU A 25 -7.90 -0.23 13.76
CA GLU A 25 -6.49 -0.57 14.04
C GLU A 25 -6.20 -2.07 14.02
N ARG A 26 -7.15 -2.90 14.45
CA ARG A 26 -7.01 -4.36 14.52
C ARG A 26 -7.54 -5.10 13.28
N HIS A 27 -7.73 -4.40 12.16
CA HIS A 27 -8.23 -4.99 10.93
C HIS A 27 -7.14 -5.78 10.18
N LEU A 28 -7.48 -6.97 9.68
CA LEU A 28 -6.54 -7.88 9.01
C LEU A 28 -5.79 -7.25 7.83
N ALA A 29 -6.41 -6.32 7.11
CA ALA A 29 -5.76 -5.64 5.99
C ALA A 29 -4.52 -4.83 6.42
N ARG A 30 -4.50 -4.26 7.64
CA ARG A 30 -3.31 -3.57 8.18
C ARG A 30 -2.16 -4.54 8.41
N PHE A 31 -2.47 -5.73 8.94
CA PHE A 31 -1.50 -6.80 9.12
C PHE A 31 -0.88 -7.26 7.77
N VAL A 32 -1.69 -7.42 6.73
CA VAL A 32 -1.19 -7.80 5.39
C VAL A 32 -0.18 -6.78 4.87
N VAL A 33 -0.47 -5.48 5.03
CA VAL A 33 0.45 -4.40 4.62
C VAL A 33 1.77 -4.48 5.41
N GLU A 34 1.71 -4.67 6.73
CA GLU A 34 2.90 -4.79 7.58
C GLU A 34 3.77 -5.99 7.20
N VAL A 35 3.16 -7.12 6.81
CA VAL A 35 3.90 -8.31 6.36
C VAL A 35 4.58 -8.03 5.02
N ILE A 36 3.85 -7.48 4.05
CA ILE A 36 4.37 -7.22 2.70
C ILE A 36 5.54 -6.21 2.75
N ASP A 37 5.49 -5.23 3.66
CA ASP A 37 6.56 -4.23 3.84
C ASP A 37 7.91 -4.87 4.24
N ARG A 38 7.89 -6.07 4.81
CA ARG A 38 9.11 -6.81 5.23
C ARG A 38 9.62 -7.78 4.17
N LEU A 39 8.91 -7.97 3.06
CA LEU A 39 9.28 -8.92 2.01
C LEU A 39 10.19 -8.28 0.97
N ASP A 40 11.14 -9.05 0.43
CA ASP A 40 11.90 -8.63 -0.75
C ASP A 40 11.02 -8.76 -2.01
N LEU A 41 10.48 -7.63 -2.47
CA LEU A 41 9.66 -7.53 -3.68
C LEU A 41 10.46 -7.22 -4.95
N SER A 42 11.80 -7.20 -4.88
CA SER A 42 12.66 -6.77 -5.99
C SER A 42 12.42 -7.55 -7.28
N CYS A 43 12.14 -8.85 -7.19
CA CYS A 43 11.85 -9.70 -8.35
C CYS A 43 10.56 -9.26 -9.07
N MET A 44 9.49 -8.98 -8.32
CA MET A 44 8.21 -8.52 -8.87
C MET A 44 8.33 -7.12 -9.49
N VAL A 45 9.03 -6.22 -8.81
CA VAL A 45 9.23 -4.85 -9.32
C VAL A 45 10.03 -4.86 -10.63
N LYS A 46 11.03 -5.74 -10.75
CA LYS A 46 11.84 -5.91 -11.97
C LYS A 46 11.04 -6.52 -13.13
N SER A 47 10.10 -7.42 -12.86
CA SER A 47 9.28 -8.05 -13.90
C SER A 47 8.15 -7.14 -14.40
N TYR A 48 7.80 -6.08 -13.65
CA TYR A 48 6.74 -5.16 -14.02
C TYR A 48 7.11 -4.33 -15.25
N ARG A 49 6.45 -4.60 -16.39
CA ARG A 49 6.70 -3.96 -17.69
C ARG A 49 6.35 -2.46 -17.74
N GLY A 50 5.77 -1.92 -16.68
CA GLY A 50 5.43 -0.50 -16.60
C GLY A 50 4.15 -0.11 -17.34
N SER A 51 3.32 -1.09 -17.68
CA SER A 51 1.97 -0.89 -18.19
C SER A 51 1.00 -1.66 -17.29
N GLY A 52 -0.05 -1.01 -16.81
CA GLY A 52 -1.24 -1.70 -16.30
C GLY A 52 -1.96 -2.37 -17.47
N SER A 53 -2.66 -3.48 -17.21
CA SER A 53 -3.61 -4.05 -18.17
C SER A 53 -4.83 -3.15 -18.34
#